data_AF-A0A1U6GQ37-F1
#
_entry.id   AF-A0A1U6GQ37-F1
#
_cell.length_a   1.000
_cell.length_b   1.000
_cell.length_c   1.000
_cell.angle_alpha   90.00
_cell.angle_beta   90.00
_cell.angle_gamma   90.00
#
_symmetry.space_group_name_H-M   'P 1'
#
loop_
_entity.id
_entity.type
_entity.pdbx_description
1 polymer ?
#
loop_
_entity_poly.entity_id
_entity_poly.type
_entity_poly.pdbx_seq_one_letter_code
_entity_poly.pdbx_strand_id
1 'polypeptide(L)'
;MIITLILAFLNMAILYFYWNRHEPLDMHAIFATVFMVVYVLIYLFLNPPYFSPNRHIDTLLIILPLVSYGAILFPEINATIPVQGTKGFGWLGLVVTVVVLVGFKWFF
;
A
#
# COMPACT_ATOMS: atom_id res chain seq x y z
N MET A 1 -15.76 -0.33 -0.90
CA MET A 1 -14.41 -0.54 -1.49
C MET A 1 -13.31 0.16 -0.68
N ILE A 2 -13.39 1.45 -0.38
CA ILE A 2 -12.39 2.14 0.47
C ILE A 2 -12.26 1.57 1.89
N ILE A 3 -13.38 1.17 2.50
CA ILE A 3 -13.37 0.50 3.82
C ILE A 3 -12.51 -0.77 3.78
N THR A 4 -12.55 -1.53 2.68
CA THR A 4 -11.74 -2.74 2.50
C THR A 4 -10.26 -2.41 2.47
N LEU A 5 -9.86 -1.34 1.77
CA LEU A 5 -8.47 -0.85 1.75
C LEU A 5 -8.00 -0.51 3.18
N ILE A 6 -8.79 0.28 3.90
CA ILE A 6 -8.45 0.73 5.26
C ILE A 6 -8.34 -0.47 6.20
N LEU A 7 -9.33 -1.37 6.19
CA LEU A 7 -9.32 -2.55 7.06
C LEU A 7 -8.14 -3.46 6.75
N ALA A 8 -7.84 -3.72 5.47
CA ALA A 8 -6.71 -4.57 5.09
C ALA A 8 -5.38 -3.93 5.51
N PHE A 9 -5.21 -2.63 5.27
CA PHE A 9 -4.03 -1.87 5.71
C PHE A 9 -3.85 -1.96 7.24
N LEU A 10 -4.89 -1.68 8.01
CA LEU A 10 -4.84 -1.72 9.46
C LEU A 10 -4.54 -3.13 9.97
N ASN A 11 -5.18 -4.17 9.41
CA ASN A 11 -4.91 -5.55 9.78
C ASN A 11 -3.44 -5.92 9.52
N MET A 12 -2.89 -5.58 8.36
CA MET A 12 -1.47 -5.84 8.05
C MET A 12 -0.53 -5.10 9.00
N ALA A 13 -0.79 -3.82 9.26
CA ALA A 13 0.02 -3.03 10.19
C ALA A 13 -0.02 -3.58 11.62
N ILE A 14 -1.22 -3.84 12.14
CA ILE A 14 -1.42 -4.41 13.48
C ILE A 14 -0.72 -5.76 13.57
N LEU A 15 -0.94 -6.66 12.60
CA LEU A 15 -0.33 -7.98 12.59
C LEU A 15 1.20 -7.89 12.64
N TYR A 16 1.80 -7.08 11.77
CA TYR A 16 3.24 -6.92 11.68
C TYR A 16 3.84 -6.34 12.97
N PHE A 17 3.32 -5.21 13.45
CA PHE A 17 3.87 -4.54 14.63
C PHE A 17 3.59 -5.31 15.92
N TYR A 18 2.47 -6.02 16.01
CA TYR A 18 2.17 -6.86 17.16
C TYR A 18 3.08 -8.08 17.24
N TRP A 19 3.34 -8.73 16.09
CA TRP A 19 4.20 -9.92 16.02
C TRP A 19 5.67 -9.55 16.29
N ASN A 20 6.16 -8.47 15.69
CA ASN A 20 7.55 -8.02 15.77
C ASN A 20 7.81 -7.04 16.92
N ARG A 21 6.90 -6.93 17.91
CA ARG A 21 6.99 -5.92 18.99
C ARG A 21 8.23 -6.00 19.88
N HIS A 22 8.90 -7.14 19.91
CA HIS A 22 10.11 -7.36 20.71
C HIS A 22 11.40 -7.22 19.88
N GLU A 23 11.27 -7.02 18.57
CA GLU A 23 12.39 -6.81 17.66
C GLU A 23 12.67 -5.32 17.49
N PRO A 24 13.92 -4.94 17.12
CA PRO A 24 14.20 -3.56 16.74
C PRO A 24 13.32 -3.15 15.56
N LEU A 25 12.81 -1.92 15.62
CA LEU A 25 11.90 -1.39 14.61
C LEU A 25 12.57 -1.32 13.23
N ASP A 26 11.93 -1.95 12.24
CA ASP A 26 12.32 -1.84 10.84
C ASP A 26 11.87 -0.48 10.27
N MET A 27 12.85 0.35 9.89
CA MET A 27 12.60 1.65 9.29
C MET A 27 11.82 1.55 7.97
N HIS A 28 12.00 0.49 7.19
CA HIS A 28 11.21 0.30 5.96
C HIS A 28 9.74 0.09 6.27
N ALA A 29 9.42 -0.69 7.31
CA ALA A 29 8.05 -0.91 7.74
C ALA A 29 7.42 0.41 8.22
N ILE A 30 8.11 1.16 9.08
CA ILE A 30 7.62 2.47 9.57
C ILE A 30 7.34 3.41 8.39
N PHE A 31 8.31 3.62 7.50
CA PHE A 31 8.15 4.54 6.38
C PHE A 31 7.03 4.08 5.43
N ALA A 32 6.90 2.78 5.18
CA ALA A 32 5.82 2.26 4.35
C ALA A 32 4.45 2.44 5.01
N THR A 33 4.35 2.30 6.34
CA THR A 33 3.11 2.56 7.08
C THR A 33 2.72 4.03 6.97
N VAL A 34 3.67 4.95 7.17
CA VAL A 34 3.43 6.40 7.01
C VAL A 34 3.01 6.71 5.57
N PHE A 35 3.69 6.14 4.58
CA PHE A 35 3.34 6.29 3.17
C PHE A 35 1.92 5.80 2.87
N MET A 36 1.53 4.65 3.42
CA MET A 36 0.18 4.11 3.27
C MET A 36 -0.89 4.99 3.93
N VAL A 37 -0.60 5.60 5.08
CA VAL A 37 -1.51 6.59 5.69
C VAL A 37 -1.70 7.77 4.75
N VAL A 38 -0.61 8.32 4.21
CA VAL A 38 -0.67 9.43 3.24
C VAL A 38 -1.45 9.01 1.99
N TYR A 39 -1.20 7.81 1.46
CA TYR A 39 -1.91 7.27 0.30
C TYR A 39 -3.42 7.19 0.55
N VAL A 40 -3.84 6.63 1.69
CA VAL A 40 -5.27 6.52 2.05
C VAL A 40 -5.91 7.91 2.18
N LEU A 41 -5.21 8.88 2.77
CA LEU A 41 -5.70 10.25 2.85
C LEU A 41 -5.88 10.86 1.45
N ILE A 42 -4.87 10.76 0.58
CA ILE A 42 -4.95 11.25 -0.80
C ILE A 42 -6.11 10.58 -1.54
N TYR A 43 -6.25 9.26 -1.41
CA TYR A 43 -7.35 8.51 -2.02
C TYR A 43 -8.72 9.03 -1.55
N LEU A 44 -8.89 9.29 -0.25
CA LEU A 44 -10.12 9.84 0.31
C LEU A 44 -10.43 11.26 -0.19
N PHE A 45 -9.41 12.10 -0.37
CA PHE A 45 -9.59 13.48 -0.86
C PHE A 45 -9.83 13.55 -2.37
N LEU A 46 -9.14 12.72 -3.16
CA LEU A 46 -9.17 12.81 -4.62
C LEU A 46 -10.29 12.01 -5.28
N ASN A 47 -10.78 10.95 -4.62
CA ASN A 47 -11.78 10.04 -5.16
C ASN A 47 -13.17 10.25 -4.53
N PRO A 48 -13.98 11.22 -5.01
CA PRO A 48 -15.37 11.34 -4.58
C PRO A 48 -16.16 10.09 -5.02
N PRO A 49 -17.17 9.65 -4.24
CA PRO A 49 -17.79 8.32 -4.30
C PRO A 49 -18.47 7.90 -5.63
N TYR A 50 -18.42 8.74 -6.66
CA TYR A 50 -19.10 8.55 -7.95
C TYR A 50 -18.18 8.66 -9.17
N PHE A 51 -16.87 8.83 -8.99
CA PHE A 51 -15.97 9.25 -10.08
C PHE A 51 -14.95 8.18 -10.45
N SER A 52 -15.43 7.08 -11.03
CA SER A 52 -14.58 6.24 -11.86
C SER A 52 -15.41 5.53 -12.93
N PRO A 53 -15.18 5.81 -14.22
CA PRO A 53 -15.87 5.10 -15.30
C PRO A 53 -15.41 3.64 -15.45
N ASN A 54 -14.37 3.21 -14.73
CA ASN A 54 -13.78 1.88 -14.90
C ASN A 54 -13.43 1.20 -13.56
N ARG A 55 -14.27 0.23 -13.19
CA ARG A 55 -14.15 -0.61 -11.99
C ARG A 55 -12.79 -1.31 -11.84
N HIS A 56 -12.07 -1.57 -12.94
CA HIS A 56 -10.78 -2.23 -12.89
C HIS A 56 -9.69 -1.30 -12.32
N ILE A 57 -9.74 -0.01 -12.63
CA ILE A 57 -8.78 0.98 -12.10
C ILE A 57 -8.98 1.16 -10.60
N ASP A 58 -10.22 1.23 -10.14
CA ASP A 58 -10.52 1.32 -8.69
C ASP A 58 -10.02 0.10 -7.93
N THR A 59 -10.13 -1.07 -8.55
CA THR A 59 -9.64 -2.33 -7.97
C THR A 59 -8.12 -2.33 -7.89
N LEU A 60 -7.43 -1.87 -8.94
CA LEU A 60 -5.97 -1.74 -8.96
C LEU A 60 -5.48 -0.76 -7.88
N LEU A 61 -6.13 0.39 -7.74
CA LEU A 61 -5.83 1.39 -6.71
C LEU A 61 -6.09 0.89 -5.28
N ILE A 62 -6.74 -0.25 -5.10
CA ILE A 62 -6.91 -0.89 -3.79
C ILE A 62 -5.92 -2.04 -3.60
N ILE A 63 -5.80 -2.92 -4.59
CA ILE A 63 -5.00 -4.15 -4.47
C ILE A 63 -3.51 -3.85 -4.54
N LEU A 64 -3.08 -3.07 -5.54
CA LEU A 64 -1.66 -2.80 -5.76
C LEU A 64 -0.96 -2.21 -4.51
N PRO A 65 -1.48 -1.15 -3.86
CA PRO A 65 -0.80 -0.60 -2.67
C PRO A 65 -0.78 -1.59 -1.50
N LEU A 66 -1.81 -2.43 -1.34
CA LEU A 66 -1.83 -3.47 -0.30
C LEU A 66 -0.79 -4.56 -0.55
N VAL A 67 -0.68 -5.05 -1.78
CA VAL A 67 0.33 -6.05 -2.14
C VAL A 67 1.73 -5.47 -1.99
N SER A 68 1.94 -4.24 -2.45
CA SER A 68 3.20 -3.53 -2.30
C SER A 68 3.59 -3.30 -0.85
N TYR A 69 2.64 -2.89 0.00
CA TYR A 69 2.85 -2.74 1.43
C TYR A 69 3.16 -4.09 2.10
N GLY A 70 2.41 -5.14 1.75
CA GLY A 70 2.65 -6.50 2.22
C GLY A 70 4.04 -7.02 1.84
N ALA A 71 4.54 -6.70 0.64
CA ALA A 71 5.91 -7.06 0.22
C ALA A 71 7.00 -6.35 1.05
N ILE A 72 6.71 -5.16 1.60
CA ILE A 72 7.64 -4.45 2.49
C ILE A 72 7.60 -5.05 3.90
N LEU A 73 6.39 -5.34 4.40
CA LEU A 73 6.19 -5.86 5.76
C LEU A 73 6.59 -7.34 5.90
N PHE A 74 6.31 -8.16 4.89
CA PHE A 74 6.51 -9.61 4.94
C PHE A 74 7.40 -10.07 3.77
N PRO A 75 8.61 -9.51 3.63
CA PRO A 75 9.48 -9.81 2.50
C PRO A 75 9.95 -11.27 2.49
N GLU A 76 9.95 -11.95 3.64
CA GLU A 76 10.37 -13.35 3.80
C GLU A 76 9.37 -14.34 3.17
N ILE A 77 8.13 -13.93 2.91
CA ILE A 77 7.14 -14.77 2.21
C ILE A 77 7.62 -15.07 0.79
N ASN A 78 8.42 -14.18 0.20
CA ASN A 78 9.00 -14.41 -1.11
C ASN A 78 10.26 -15.29 -1.02
N ALA A 79 10.11 -16.58 -1.35
CA ALA A 79 11.21 -17.53 -1.35
C ALA A 79 12.21 -17.35 -2.53
N THR A 80 11.85 -16.56 -3.55
CA THR A 80 12.60 -16.49 -4.81
C THR A 80 13.51 -15.27 -4.90
N ILE A 81 13.08 -14.11 -4.39
CA ILE A 81 13.83 -12.84 -4.48
C ILE A 81 14.42 -12.50 -3.11
N PRO A 82 15.67 -12.02 -3.02
CA PRO A 82 16.25 -11.56 -1.77
C PRO A 82 15.37 -10.52 -1.06
N VAL A 83 15.41 -10.51 0.27
CA VAL A 83 14.61 -9.62 1.13
C VAL A 83 14.67 -8.15 0.68
N GLN A 84 15.87 -7.63 0.42
CA GLN A 84 16.05 -6.26 -0.06
C GLN A 84 15.39 -6.01 -1.43
N GLY A 85 15.45 -7.01 -2.33
CA GLY A 85 14.79 -6.94 -3.63
C GLY A 85 13.27 -6.91 -3.49
N THR A 86 12.70 -7.77 -2.66
CA THR A 86 11.24 -7.80 -2.38
C THR A 86 10.76 -6.47 -1.79
N LYS A 87 11.48 -5.91 -0.80
CA LYS A 87 11.19 -4.57 -0.26
C LYS A 87 11.29 -3.49 -1.34
N GLY A 88 12.31 -3.56 -2.21
CA GLY A 88 12.49 -2.63 -3.32
C GLY A 88 11.32 -2.63 -4.30
N PHE A 89 10.82 -3.81 -4.69
CA PHE A 89 9.61 -3.92 -5.51
C PHE A 89 8.35 -3.41 -4.80
N GLY A 90 8.26 -3.63 -3.49
CA GLY A 90 7.20 -3.03 -2.66
C GLY A 90 7.20 -1.50 -2.73
N TRP A 91 8.36 -0.86 -2.57
CA TRP A 91 8.48 0.59 -2.70
C TRP A 91 8.13 1.10 -4.09
N LEU A 92 8.61 0.42 -5.14
CA LEU A 92 8.25 0.77 -6.52
C LEU A 92 6.74 0.71 -6.75
N GLY A 93 6.07 -0.33 -6.27
CA GLY A 93 4.62 -0.47 -6.41
C GLY A 93 3.82 0.59 -5.64
N LEU A 94 4.27 0.99 -4.44
CA LEU A 94 3.67 2.10 -3.70
C LEU A 94 3.80 3.44 -4.44
N VAL A 95 4.99 3.76 -4.96
CA VAL A 95 5.23 4.98 -5.75
C VAL A 95 4.36 4.99 -7.01
N VAL A 96 4.35 3.89 -7.76
CA VAL A 96 3.53 3.76 -8.98
C VAL A 96 2.05 3.98 -8.67
N THR A 97 1.54 3.43 -7.56
CA THR A 97 0.13 3.59 -7.21
C THR A 97 -0.24 5.05 -6.95
N VAL A 98 0.62 5.82 -6.27
CA VAL A 98 0.41 7.26 -6.08
C VAL A 98 0.41 8.01 -7.41
N VAL A 99 1.38 7.72 -8.28
CA VAL A 99 1.46 8.35 -9.61
C VAL A 99 0.20 8.07 -10.42
N VAL A 100 -0.29 6.82 -10.40
CA VAL A 100 -1.53 6.46 -11.09
C VAL A 100 -2.74 7.18 -10.47
N LEU A 101 -2.87 7.20 -9.15
CA LEU A 101 -4.00 7.87 -8.47
C LEU A 101 -4.07 9.37 -8.81
N VAL A 102 -2.93 10.07 -8.71
CA VAL A 102 -2.85 11.51 -9.01
C VAL A 102 -3.01 11.76 -10.51
N GLY A 103 -2.38 10.94 -11.35
CA GLY A 103 -2.52 11.02 -12.80
C GLY A 103 -3.96 10.87 -13.25
N PHE A 104 -4.69 9.89 -12.72
CA PHE A 104 -6.12 9.72 -13.02
C PHE A 104 -6.91 10.98 -12.69
N LYS A 105 -6.63 11.65 -11.58
CA LYS A 105 -7.32 12.89 -11.20
C LYS A 105 -7.03 14.08 -12.13
N TRP A 106 -5.84 14.13 -12.72
CA TRP A 106 -5.47 15.22 -13.62
C TRP A 106 -5.95 15.01 -15.05
N PHE A 107 -6.06 13.75 -15.50
CA PHE A 107 -6.45 13.43 -16.87
C PHE A 107 -7.95 13.09 -17.04
N PHE A 108 -8.68 12.82 -15.95
CA PHE A 108 -10.11 12.48 -15.93
C PHE A 108 -10.85 13.25 -14.83
#